data_AF-A0A2V5MLT3-F1
#
_entry.id   AF-A0A2V5MLT3-F1
#
_cell.length_a   1.000
_cell.length_b   1.000
_cell.length_c   1.000
_cell.angle_alpha   90.00
_cell.angle_beta   90.00
_cell.angle_gamma   90.00
#
_symmetry.space_group_name_H-M   'P 1'
#
loop_
_entity.id
_entity.type
_entity.pdbx_description
1 polymer ?
#
loop_
_entity_poly.entity_id
_entity_poly.type
_entity_poly.pdbx_seq_one_letter_code
_entity_poly.pdbx_strand_id
1 'polypeptide(L)'
;MDNLDLRRASDRGHCDFVVAGAWHQLHRIADRCRASRYTCELRAVRFRFRANARSGLSISRTTKGWNRRSRIHSHDRATRKLYRAATFSYDGLQYKGRIVQPITPNDQFYCVTKNVVDPRVNVQLWHLEIDGLVENPRVYRFDDLKMRNSVEQQTTLMCISNGLDAGLISNAVWKGVTLRDLLESVVPLSQAARVRFWGVDNYTDTIPLEKAMEPTTLVAYEMNGVPLPHRHGYPARIIVPGYFGEKHVKWLTRIEVSRENAKGFYETQGWGPDFITPIRSRIDAPDHESWFSLGKLSGPIEVKGIAYGGDRGISRAELSFDNGKSWRDAEIYYSGGDLAWSLWKTEWLPSAAGDYILVVRATDGEGDVQEWEADRSPFSGVTGFHKILVHVTA
;
A
#
# COMPACT_ATOMS: atom_id res chain seq x y z
N MET A 1 11.84 38.61 28.27
CA MET A 1 11.71 39.49 27.10
C MET A 1 12.57 38.84 26.02
N ASP A 2 12.06 38.13 25.02
CA ASP A 2 10.71 38.12 24.44
C ASP A 2 10.32 36.73 23.93
N ASN A 3 9.00 36.51 23.96
CA ASN A 3 8.26 35.35 23.49
C ASN A 3 8.38 35.17 21.96
N LEU A 4 8.65 33.95 21.51
CA LEU A 4 8.35 33.50 20.15
C LEU A 4 7.33 32.37 20.22
N ASP A 5 6.10 32.75 19.89
CA ASP A 5 4.89 31.95 19.85
C ASP A 5 4.93 30.98 18.66
N LEU A 6 5.36 29.73 18.90
CA LEU A 6 5.28 28.63 17.94
C LEU A 6 3.95 27.89 18.11
N ARG A 7 2.84 28.57 17.79
CA ARG A 7 1.54 27.94 17.56
C ARG A 7 1.21 28.05 16.07
N ARG A 8 0.93 26.90 15.44
CA ARG A 8 0.46 26.66 14.06
C ARG A 8 1.52 26.41 12.98
N ALA A 9 2.15 25.23 13.06
CA ALA A 9 2.80 24.61 11.91
C ALA A 9 2.72 23.07 11.97
N SER A 10 1.53 22.52 12.21
CA SER A 10 1.23 21.10 11.97
C SER A 10 -0.21 21.03 11.46
N ASP A 11 -0.40 20.55 10.23
CA ASP A 11 -1.66 20.03 9.63
C ASP A 11 -1.86 20.31 8.14
N ARG A 12 -0.96 21.05 7.48
CA ARG A 12 -1.10 21.32 6.03
C ARG A 12 -0.12 20.61 5.09
N GLY A 13 0.82 19.82 5.61
CA GLY A 13 1.80 19.11 4.78
C GLY A 13 1.38 17.73 4.27
N HIS A 14 0.36 17.09 4.86
CA HIS A 14 0.04 15.68 4.57
C HIS A 14 -1.09 15.48 3.53
N CYS A 15 -1.92 16.48 3.24
CA CYS A 15 -2.98 16.38 2.24
C CYS A 15 -2.53 16.78 0.83
N ASP A 16 -1.47 17.57 0.69
CA ASP A 16 -1.08 18.17 -0.60
C ASP A 16 -0.34 17.18 -1.53
N PHE A 17 0.26 16.11 -0.99
CA PHE A 17 0.99 15.10 -1.78
C PHE A 17 0.07 14.22 -2.64
N VAL A 18 -1.16 13.96 -2.20
CA VAL A 18 -2.16 13.21 -2.99
C VAL A 18 -2.67 14.06 -4.18
N VAL A 19 -2.62 15.38 -4.07
CA VAL A 19 -3.14 16.32 -5.08
C VAL A 19 -2.14 16.57 -6.22
N ALA A 20 -0.84 16.49 -5.95
CA ALA A 20 0.21 16.75 -6.94
C ALA A 20 0.22 15.72 -8.10
N GLY A 21 -0.03 14.44 -7.82
CA GLY A 21 -0.12 13.39 -8.85
C GLY A 21 -1.28 13.60 -9.84
N ALA A 22 -2.39 14.15 -9.36
CA ALA A 22 -3.57 14.43 -10.19
C ALA A 22 -3.37 15.60 -11.17
N TRP A 23 -2.52 16.58 -10.82
CA TRP A 23 -2.24 17.75 -11.67
C TRP A 23 -1.41 17.40 -12.91
N HIS A 24 -0.47 16.46 -12.80
CA HIS A 24 0.30 15.97 -13.96
C HIS A 24 -0.54 15.10 -14.91
N GLN A 25 -1.59 14.45 -14.40
CA GLN A 25 -2.52 13.65 -15.18
C GLN A 25 -3.41 14.52 -16.10
N LEU A 26 -3.77 15.73 -15.65
CA LEU A 26 -4.54 16.70 -16.44
C LEU A 26 -3.77 17.26 -17.64
N HIS A 27 -2.47 17.53 -17.49
CA HIS A 27 -1.67 18.03 -18.61
C HIS A 27 -1.54 16.99 -19.74
N ARG A 28 -1.32 15.71 -19.41
CA ARG A 28 -1.18 14.65 -20.42
C ARG A 28 -2.50 14.29 -21.11
N ILE A 29 -3.64 14.41 -20.43
CA ILE A 29 -4.97 14.22 -21.03
C ILE A 29 -5.30 15.41 -21.95
N ALA A 30 -5.00 16.64 -21.53
CA ALA A 30 -5.20 17.84 -22.34
C ALA A 30 -4.34 17.84 -23.62
N ASP A 31 -3.13 17.27 -23.56
CA ASP A 31 -2.26 17.13 -24.73
C ASP A 31 -2.71 16.02 -25.69
N ARG A 32 -3.28 14.91 -25.20
CA ARG A 32 -3.88 13.87 -26.06
C ARG A 32 -5.18 14.33 -26.72
N CYS A 33 -5.99 15.14 -26.05
CA CYS A 33 -7.20 15.72 -26.66
C CYS A 33 -6.89 16.75 -27.76
N ARG A 34 -5.66 17.27 -27.83
CA ARG A 34 -5.24 18.19 -28.89
C ARG A 34 -4.88 17.48 -30.22
N ALA A 35 -4.73 16.14 -30.19
CA ALA A 35 -4.27 15.35 -31.33
C ALA A 35 -5.39 14.57 -32.07
N SER A 36 -6.60 14.47 -31.53
CA SER A 36 -7.70 13.72 -32.16
C SER A 36 -8.84 14.63 -32.60
N ARG A 37 -9.07 14.73 -33.92
CA ARG A 37 -10.24 15.41 -34.50
C ARG A 37 -11.52 14.59 -34.27
N TYR A 38 -12.07 14.64 -33.06
CA TYR A 38 -13.46 14.25 -32.80
C TYR A 38 -14.18 15.42 -32.15
N THR A 39 -15.12 16.01 -32.89
CA THR A 39 -16.03 17.06 -32.45
C THR A 39 -17.07 16.47 -31.50
N CYS A 40 -17.01 16.84 -30.22
CA CYS A 40 -18.12 16.72 -29.29
C CYS A 40 -18.70 18.13 -29.08
N GLU A 41 -19.91 18.37 -29.57
CA GLU A 41 -20.61 19.65 -29.42
C GLU A 41 -21.05 19.87 -27.98
N LEU A 42 -20.24 20.62 -27.23
CA LEU A 42 -20.72 21.42 -26.10
C LEU A 42 -20.70 22.88 -26.56
N ARG A 43 -21.89 23.49 -26.58
CA ARG A 43 -22.12 24.89 -26.99
C ARG A 43 -21.05 25.83 -26.42
N ALA A 44 -20.12 26.23 -27.29
CA ALA A 44 -19.01 27.11 -26.96
C ALA A 44 -19.46 28.58 -26.96
N VAL A 45 -19.25 29.26 -25.83
CA VAL A 45 -19.05 30.71 -25.82
C VAL A 45 -17.68 30.95 -26.45
N ARG A 46 -17.65 31.62 -27.61
CA ARG A 46 -16.43 32.00 -28.33
C ARG A 46 -15.63 33.03 -27.52
N PHE A 47 -14.36 32.73 -27.20
CA PHE A 47 -13.35 33.76 -26.93
C PHE A 47 -12.25 33.69 -27.99
N ARG A 48 -12.07 34.79 -28.73
CA ARG A 48 -10.91 35.02 -29.61
C ARG A 48 -9.75 35.48 -28.74
N PHE A 49 -8.60 34.80 -28.81
CA PHE A 49 -7.34 35.30 -28.28
C PHE A 49 -6.46 35.78 -29.43
N ARG A 50 -6.12 37.08 -29.43
CA ARG A 50 -5.01 37.63 -30.23
C ARG A 50 -3.78 37.61 -29.34
N ALA A 51 -2.75 36.88 -29.74
CA ALA A 51 -1.41 37.04 -29.21
C ALA A 51 -0.77 38.28 -29.87
N ASN A 52 -0.12 39.13 -29.08
CA ASN A 52 0.92 40.00 -29.62
C ASN A 52 2.08 40.08 -28.65
N ALA A 53 3.27 39.86 -29.20
CA ALA A 53 4.54 39.86 -28.52
C ALA A 53 5.08 41.29 -28.41
N ARG A 54 5.58 41.66 -27.23
CA ARG A 54 6.82 42.43 -26.95
C ARG A 54 6.70 43.20 -25.62
N SER A 55 7.85 43.23 -24.92
CA SER A 55 8.27 44.11 -23.82
C SER A 55 7.62 44.00 -22.43
N GLY A 56 8.44 43.57 -21.46
CA GLY A 56 8.80 44.40 -20.29
C GLY A 56 7.92 44.32 -19.04
N LEU A 57 8.55 43.98 -17.91
CA LEU A 57 8.00 44.05 -16.55
C LEU A 57 7.46 45.45 -16.22
N SER A 58 6.24 45.55 -15.66
CA SER A 58 5.93 46.56 -14.64
C SER A 58 4.77 46.09 -13.74
N ILE A 59 4.94 46.24 -12.44
CA ILE A 59 3.88 46.14 -11.43
C ILE A 59 3.37 47.57 -11.22
N SER A 60 2.08 47.81 -11.48
CA SER A 60 1.39 48.97 -10.91
C SER A 60 0.00 48.56 -10.42
N ARG A 61 -0.23 48.77 -9.12
CA ARG A 61 -1.54 48.73 -8.50
C ARG A 61 -2.26 50.03 -8.84
N THR A 62 -3.37 49.96 -9.57
CA THR A 62 -4.36 51.03 -9.60
C THR A 62 -5.68 50.49 -9.06
N THR A 63 -5.94 50.80 -7.80
CA THR A 63 -7.24 50.65 -7.16
C THR A 63 -8.13 51.82 -7.55
N LYS A 64 -9.17 51.58 -8.34
CA LYS A 64 -10.42 52.36 -8.28
C LYS A 64 -11.59 51.40 -8.39
N GLY A 65 -12.47 51.50 -7.39
CA GLY A 65 -13.38 50.45 -6.99
C GLY A 65 -14.67 50.38 -7.78
N TRP A 66 -15.31 49.22 -7.67
CA TRP A 66 -16.74 49.13 -7.48
C TRP A 66 -17.06 47.85 -6.70
N ASN A 67 -17.51 48.04 -5.46
CA ASN A 67 -18.05 47.01 -4.60
C ASN A 67 -19.46 46.66 -5.11
N ARG A 68 -19.67 45.43 -5.58
CA ARG A 68 -20.92 44.70 -5.30
C ARG A 68 -20.65 43.19 -5.36
N ARG A 69 -20.86 42.57 -4.20
CA ARG A 69 -20.78 41.14 -3.93
C ARG A 69 -21.81 40.38 -4.76
N SER A 70 -21.37 39.39 -5.54
CA SER A 70 -22.16 38.20 -5.81
C SER A 70 -21.30 36.98 -5.46
N ARG A 71 -21.67 36.34 -4.35
CA ARG A 71 -21.16 35.03 -3.94
C ARG A 71 -21.62 34.00 -4.97
N ILE A 72 -20.70 33.40 -5.71
CA ILE A 72 -20.93 32.10 -6.34
C ILE A 72 -20.56 31.05 -5.28
N HIS A 73 -21.52 30.72 -4.42
CA HIS A 73 -21.51 29.49 -3.64
C HIS A 73 -22.46 28.51 -4.32
N SER A 74 -21.89 27.48 -4.96
CA SER A 74 -22.42 26.11 -5.08
C SER A 74 -21.86 25.45 -6.34
N HIS A 75 -20.62 24.98 -6.28
CA HIS A 75 -20.22 23.84 -7.11
C HIS A 75 -19.98 22.65 -6.17
N ASP A 76 -21.14 22.16 -5.79
CA ASP A 76 -21.53 20.76 -5.69
C ASP A 76 -20.62 19.83 -4.87
N ARG A 77 -21.05 19.69 -3.62
CA ARG A 77 -20.58 18.70 -2.66
C ARG A 77 -20.78 17.28 -3.22
N ALA A 78 -21.78 17.06 -4.07
CA ALA A 78 -22.04 15.77 -4.70
C ALA A 78 -21.01 15.46 -5.79
N THR A 79 -20.62 16.39 -6.66
CA THR A 79 -19.50 16.16 -7.61
C THR A 79 -18.17 15.99 -6.90
N ARG A 80 -17.88 16.66 -5.78
CA ARG A 80 -16.68 16.33 -4.98
C ARG A 80 -16.77 14.96 -4.33
N LYS A 81 -17.95 14.52 -3.89
CA LYS A 81 -18.17 13.21 -3.28
C LYS A 81 -18.11 12.08 -4.32
N LEU A 82 -18.68 12.32 -5.50
CA LEU A 82 -18.57 11.47 -6.69
C LEU A 82 -17.15 11.45 -7.23
N TYR A 83 -16.46 12.58 -7.28
CA TYR A 83 -15.05 12.65 -7.67
C TYR A 83 -14.19 11.90 -6.66
N ARG A 84 -14.38 12.08 -5.34
CA ARG A 84 -13.67 11.31 -4.30
C ARG A 84 -14.04 9.82 -4.29
N ALA A 85 -15.22 9.45 -4.77
CA ALA A 85 -15.63 8.05 -4.99
C ALA A 85 -15.13 7.49 -6.33
N ALA A 86 -14.82 8.35 -7.32
CA ALA A 86 -14.42 7.97 -8.67
C ALA A 86 -12.90 8.08 -8.90
N THR A 87 -12.18 8.92 -8.14
CA THR A 87 -10.73 8.93 -8.04
C THR A 87 -10.33 8.05 -6.87
N PHE A 88 -10.12 6.76 -7.17
CA PHE A 88 -9.75 5.70 -6.25
C PHE A 88 -10.80 5.44 -5.16
N SER A 89 -11.68 4.47 -5.36
CA SER A 89 -12.47 3.82 -4.31
C SER A 89 -11.57 2.97 -3.40
N TYR A 90 -10.61 3.67 -2.79
CA TYR A 90 -9.84 3.22 -1.67
C TYR A 90 -10.77 3.22 -0.46
N ASP A 91 -11.41 2.09 -0.16
CA ASP A 91 -12.18 1.96 1.07
C ASP A 91 -11.25 1.85 2.29
N GLY A 92 -10.01 1.41 2.07
CA GLY A 92 -8.88 1.64 2.96
C GLY A 92 -9.08 1.02 4.32
N LEU A 93 -9.73 -0.14 4.40
CA LEU A 93 -9.90 -0.87 5.66
C LEU A 93 -8.51 -1.06 6.27
N GLN A 94 -8.27 -0.47 7.44
CA GLN A 94 -6.98 -0.51 8.12
C GLN A 94 -7.02 -1.54 9.24
N TYR A 95 -5.92 -2.25 9.43
CA TYR A 95 -5.70 -3.15 10.55
C TYR A 95 -4.56 -2.63 11.42
N LYS A 96 -4.94 -2.02 12.54
CA LYS A 96 -4.06 -1.49 13.58
C LYS A 96 -4.84 -1.28 14.88
N GLY A 97 -4.11 -1.04 15.97
CA GLY A 97 -4.66 -0.73 17.29
C GLY A 97 -4.10 -1.63 18.38
N ARG A 98 -4.58 -1.46 19.60
CA ARG A 98 -3.98 -2.08 20.80
C ARG A 98 -3.92 -3.61 20.80
N ILE A 99 -4.75 -4.26 20.00
CA ILE A 99 -4.79 -5.72 19.86
C ILE A 99 -4.58 -6.07 18.38
N VAL A 100 -3.33 -6.26 18.00
CA VAL A 100 -2.96 -6.86 16.72
C VAL A 100 -2.74 -8.35 16.95
N GLN A 101 -3.58 -9.17 16.32
CA GLN A 101 -3.47 -10.62 16.38
C GLN A 101 -2.37 -11.13 15.40
N PRO A 102 -1.71 -12.26 15.73
CA PRO A 102 -0.78 -12.93 14.82
C PRO A 102 -1.35 -13.17 13.42
N ILE A 103 -2.59 -13.66 13.37
CA ILE A 103 -3.38 -13.83 12.14
C ILE A 103 -4.52 -12.81 12.17
N THR A 104 -4.60 -11.97 11.15
CA THR A 104 -5.66 -10.96 11.02
C THR A 104 -6.99 -11.65 10.67
N PRO A 105 -8.07 -11.39 11.41
CA PRO A 105 -9.41 -11.87 11.05
C PRO A 105 -9.82 -11.41 9.63
N ASN A 106 -10.50 -12.28 8.88
CA ASN A 106 -10.84 -12.02 7.46
C ASN A 106 -11.70 -10.76 7.26
N ASP A 107 -12.55 -10.40 8.23
CA ASP A 107 -13.41 -9.21 8.21
C ASP A 107 -12.67 -7.92 8.59
N GLN A 108 -11.44 -8.04 9.11
CA GLN A 108 -10.56 -6.94 9.49
C GLN A 108 -9.31 -6.84 8.61
N PHE A 109 -9.07 -7.84 7.74
CA PHE A 109 -7.92 -7.85 6.85
C PHE A 109 -7.97 -6.66 5.90
N TYR A 110 -6.86 -5.91 5.81
CA TYR A 110 -6.87 -4.66 5.06
C TYR A 110 -7.32 -4.89 3.60
N CYS A 111 -8.12 -3.96 3.09
CA CYS A 111 -8.63 -4.05 1.72
C CYS A 111 -8.32 -2.77 0.97
N VAL A 112 -7.74 -2.94 -0.22
CA VAL A 112 -7.56 -1.89 -1.22
C VAL A 112 -8.09 -2.43 -2.54
N THR A 113 -8.83 -1.58 -3.25
CA THR A 113 -9.38 -1.87 -4.57
C THR A 113 -9.35 -0.61 -5.42
N LYS A 114 -9.16 -0.77 -6.74
CA LYS A 114 -9.36 0.31 -7.71
C LYS A 114 -10.82 0.40 -8.17
N ASN A 115 -11.62 -0.62 -7.88
CA ASN A 115 -12.96 -0.77 -8.44
C ASN A 115 -13.98 -0.04 -7.57
N VAL A 116 -14.91 0.69 -8.21
CA VAL A 116 -16.05 1.29 -7.50
C VAL A 116 -16.95 0.19 -6.93
N VAL A 117 -17.08 -0.92 -7.67
CA VAL A 117 -17.79 -2.13 -7.27
C VAL A 117 -16.88 -3.31 -7.59
N ASP A 118 -16.54 -4.08 -6.55
CA ASP A 118 -15.73 -5.29 -6.71
C ASP A 118 -16.52 -6.37 -7.48
N PRO A 119 -15.86 -7.14 -8.36
CA PRO A 119 -16.51 -8.21 -9.10
C PRO A 119 -17.01 -9.32 -8.17
N ARG A 120 -18.17 -9.89 -8.51
CA ARG A 120 -18.68 -11.13 -7.91
C ARG A 120 -18.54 -12.26 -8.91
N VAL A 121 -17.49 -13.05 -8.74
CA VAL A 121 -17.15 -14.13 -9.67
C VAL A 121 -18.07 -15.33 -9.45
N ASN A 122 -18.67 -15.81 -10.53
CA ASN A 122 -19.36 -17.11 -10.56
C ASN A 122 -18.30 -18.21 -10.78
N VAL A 123 -18.06 -19.01 -9.75
CA VAL A 123 -17.01 -20.04 -9.78
C VAL A 123 -17.28 -21.17 -10.79
N GLN A 124 -18.55 -21.44 -11.12
CA GLN A 124 -18.90 -22.49 -12.08
C GLN A 124 -18.52 -22.13 -13.53
N LEU A 125 -18.42 -20.84 -13.83
CA LEU A 125 -18.01 -20.29 -15.13
C LEU A 125 -16.54 -19.85 -15.14
N TRP A 126 -15.92 -19.75 -13.97
CA TRP A 126 -14.54 -19.31 -13.82
C TRP A 126 -13.56 -20.37 -14.33
N HIS A 127 -12.47 -19.89 -14.92
CA HIS A 127 -11.32 -20.68 -15.32
C HIS A 127 -10.05 -19.85 -15.18
N LEU A 128 -8.93 -20.54 -15.00
CA LEU A 128 -7.59 -19.97 -15.00
C LEU A 128 -6.84 -20.40 -16.26
N GLU A 129 -6.51 -19.45 -17.12
CA GLU A 129 -5.69 -19.67 -18.31
C GLU A 129 -4.21 -19.48 -17.98
N ILE A 130 -3.35 -20.36 -18.49
CA ILE A 130 -1.90 -20.22 -18.43
C ILE A 130 -1.36 -20.33 -19.84
N ASP A 131 -0.79 -19.25 -20.36
CA ASP A 131 -0.42 -19.11 -21.76
C ASP A 131 0.77 -18.16 -21.99
N GLY A 132 0.94 -17.69 -23.24
CA GLY A 132 2.03 -16.83 -23.65
C GLY A 132 3.23 -17.61 -24.17
N LEU A 133 4.42 -17.34 -23.64
CA LEU A 133 5.68 -17.98 -24.01
C LEU A 133 5.85 -19.33 -23.29
N VAL A 134 4.97 -20.29 -23.62
CA VAL A 134 4.96 -21.64 -23.06
C VAL A 134 4.80 -22.67 -24.17
N GLU A 135 5.28 -23.90 -23.97
CA GLU A 135 5.09 -24.99 -24.94
C GLU A 135 3.67 -25.56 -24.87
N ASN A 136 3.14 -25.72 -23.67
CA ASN A 136 1.90 -26.45 -23.40
C ASN A 136 0.89 -25.56 -22.67
N PRO A 137 0.19 -24.63 -23.35
CA PRO A 137 -0.81 -23.78 -22.70
C PRO A 137 -1.91 -24.62 -22.06
N ARG A 138 -2.43 -24.18 -20.91
CA ARG A 138 -3.43 -24.92 -20.13
C ARG A 138 -4.54 -24.02 -19.62
N VAL A 139 -5.69 -24.62 -19.40
CA VAL A 139 -6.85 -24.00 -18.76
C VAL A 139 -7.29 -24.89 -17.60
N TYR A 140 -7.49 -24.31 -16.43
CA TYR A 140 -7.94 -25.00 -15.23
C TYR A 140 -9.33 -24.52 -14.83
N ARG A 141 -10.28 -25.45 -14.62
CA ARG A 141 -11.49 -25.14 -13.85
C ARG A 141 -11.12 -25.03 -12.37
N PHE A 142 -12.01 -24.46 -11.56
CA PHE A 142 -11.75 -24.33 -10.13
C PHE A 142 -11.52 -25.69 -9.43
N ASP A 143 -12.31 -26.70 -9.77
CA ASP A 143 -12.14 -28.05 -9.20
C ASP A 143 -10.81 -28.68 -9.62
N ASP A 144 -10.35 -28.46 -10.86
CA ASP A 144 -9.05 -28.95 -11.35
C ASP A 144 -7.90 -28.34 -10.54
N LEU A 145 -7.99 -27.04 -10.22
CA LEU A 145 -7.00 -26.35 -9.41
C LEU A 145 -6.98 -26.90 -7.97
N LYS A 146 -8.15 -27.18 -7.39
CA LYS A 146 -8.26 -27.76 -6.03
C LYS A 146 -7.80 -29.20 -5.93
N MET A 147 -7.80 -29.96 -7.03
CA MET A 147 -7.28 -31.34 -7.07
C MET A 147 -5.75 -31.41 -7.11
N ARG A 148 -5.06 -30.29 -7.35
CA ARG A 148 -3.59 -30.25 -7.32
C ARG A 148 -3.08 -30.26 -5.89
N ASN A 149 -1.82 -30.65 -5.72
CA ASN A 149 -1.12 -30.54 -4.45
C ASN A 149 -1.16 -29.08 -3.97
N SER A 150 -1.61 -28.87 -2.75
CA SER A 150 -1.72 -27.57 -2.13
C SER A 150 -0.78 -27.45 -0.95
N VAL A 151 -0.30 -26.23 -0.71
CA VAL A 151 0.45 -25.87 0.50
C VAL A 151 -0.35 -24.85 1.30
N GLU A 152 -0.09 -24.82 2.61
CA GLU A 152 -0.55 -23.77 3.51
C GLU A 152 0.66 -22.91 3.89
N GLN A 153 0.53 -21.60 3.76
CA GLN A 153 1.62 -20.65 3.97
C GLN A 153 1.09 -19.40 4.66
N GLN A 154 1.72 -19.03 5.76
CA GLN A 154 1.48 -17.74 6.37
C GLN A 154 2.22 -16.64 5.59
N THR A 155 1.53 -15.57 5.20
CA THR A 155 2.16 -14.46 4.49
C THR A 155 1.49 -13.14 4.82
N THR A 156 2.30 -12.15 5.13
CA THR A 156 1.86 -10.77 5.34
C THR A 156 1.77 -10.03 4.02
N LEU A 157 0.67 -9.32 3.82
CA LEU A 157 0.49 -8.40 2.69
C LEU A 157 0.61 -6.97 3.21
N MET A 158 1.28 -6.11 2.45
CA MET A 158 1.41 -4.68 2.76
C MET A 158 1.19 -3.85 1.51
N CYS A 159 0.33 -2.82 1.57
CA CYS A 159 0.14 -1.88 0.46
C CYS A 159 1.35 -0.96 0.30
N ILE A 160 1.71 -0.58 -0.93
CA ILE A 160 2.73 0.46 -1.18
C ILE A 160 2.38 1.81 -0.55
N SER A 161 1.08 2.11 -0.43
CA SER A 161 0.59 3.31 0.25
C SER A 161 0.56 3.17 1.78
N ASN A 162 1.12 2.10 2.35
CA ASN A 162 1.20 1.93 3.80
C ASN A 162 2.22 2.92 4.37
N GLY A 163 1.74 4.09 4.78
CA GLY A 163 2.49 5.01 5.64
C GLY A 163 2.91 4.33 6.95
N LEU A 164 3.79 4.99 7.72
CA LEU A 164 4.38 4.43 8.94
C LEU A 164 3.34 3.94 9.98
N ASP A 165 2.14 4.53 9.97
CA ASP A 165 1.00 4.16 10.80
C ASP A 165 -0.32 4.02 9.99
N ALA A 166 -0.25 3.67 8.71
CA ALA A 166 -1.45 3.67 7.87
C ALA A 166 -2.34 2.42 8.04
N GLY A 167 -1.85 1.37 8.71
CA GLY A 167 -2.61 0.14 8.96
C GLY A 167 -2.96 -0.66 7.70
N LEU A 168 -2.30 -0.44 6.56
CA LEU A 168 -2.53 -1.18 5.32
C LEU A 168 -1.60 -2.38 5.20
N ILE A 169 -1.61 -3.17 6.27
CA ILE A 169 -0.79 -4.35 6.43
C ILE A 169 -1.58 -5.36 7.25
N SER A 170 -1.62 -6.62 6.82
CA SER A 170 -2.32 -7.70 7.52
C SER A 170 -1.69 -9.03 7.20
N ASN A 171 -1.86 -9.99 8.09
CA ASN A 171 -1.27 -11.31 7.98
C ASN A 171 -2.33 -12.39 7.95
N ALA A 172 -2.16 -13.39 7.10
CA ALA A 172 -3.10 -14.50 6.96
C ALA A 172 -2.37 -15.80 6.60
N VAL A 173 -3.05 -16.91 6.85
CA VAL A 173 -2.67 -18.23 6.31
C VAL A 173 -3.38 -18.41 4.97
N TRP A 174 -2.60 -18.58 3.92
CA TRP A 174 -3.07 -18.78 2.56
C TRP A 174 -2.91 -20.25 2.19
N LYS A 175 -3.92 -20.80 1.53
CA LYS A 175 -3.83 -22.15 0.96
C LYS A 175 -4.06 -22.11 -0.53
N GLY A 176 -3.18 -22.81 -1.26
CA GLY A 176 -3.14 -22.75 -2.70
C GLY A 176 -2.15 -23.70 -3.34
N VAL A 177 -2.06 -23.64 -4.66
CA VAL A 177 -1.06 -24.36 -5.46
C VAL A 177 0.14 -23.44 -5.66
N THR A 178 1.35 -23.97 -5.63
CA THR A 178 2.53 -23.18 -5.98
C THR A 178 2.45 -22.73 -7.44
N LEU A 179 2.85 -21.50 -7.73
CA LEU A 179 2.91 -21.01 -9.10
C LEU A 179 3.96 -21.79 -9.90
N ARG A 180 5.05 -22.20 -9.25
CA ARG A 180 6.05 -23.13 -9.81
C ARG A 180 5.42 -24.37 -10.42
N ASP A 181 4.61 -25.12 -9.66
CA ASP A 181 4.02 -26.37 -10.13
C ASP A 181 3.09 -26.17 -11.35
N LEU A 182 2.45 -25.00 -11.43
CA LEU A 182 1.62 -24.62 -12.56
C LEU A 182 2.48 -24.27 -13.78
N LEU A 183 3.55 -23.49 -13.59
CA LEU A 183 4.46 -23.08 -14.67
C LEU A 183 5.27 -24.25 -15.23
N GLU A 184 5.76 -25.16 -14.38
CA GLU A 184 6.46 -26.37 -14.82
C GLU A 184 5.56 -27.26 -15.71
N SER A 185 4.25 -27.27 -15.46
CA SER A 185 3.29 -28.06 -16.24
C SER A 185 3.06 -27.54 -17.67
N VAL A 186 3.42 -26.28 -17.94
CA VAL A 186 3.25 -25.62 -19.25
C VAL A 186 4.58 -25.40 -19.99
N VAL A 187 5.71 -25.58 -19.30
CA VAL A 187 7.09 -25.45 -19.82
C VAL A 187 7.35 -24.06 -20.43
N PRO A 188 7.84 -23.09 -19.63
CA PRO A 188 8.20 -21.77 -20.14
C PRO A 188 9.30 -21.84 -21.21
N LEU A 189 9.14 -21.10 -22.30
CA LEU A 189 10.14 -21.03 -23.37
C LEU A 189 11.39 -20.27 -22.92
N SER A 190 12.54 -20.52 -23.56
CA SER A 190 13.85 -19.93 -23.21
C SER A 190 13.89 -18.38 -23.21
N GLN A 191 12.95 -17.75 -23.89
CA GLN A 191 12.80 -16.29 -23.98
C GLN A 191 11.84 -15.68 -22.94
N ALA A 192 11.27 -16.51 -22.07
CA ALA A 192 10.43 -16.08 -20.97
C ALA A 192 11.27 -15.37 -19.90
N ALA A 193 10.80 -14.22 -19.44
CA ALA A 193 11.50 -13.41 -18.43
C ALA A 193 10.57 -12.86 -17.34
N ARG A 194 9.26 -12.73 -17.63
CA ARG A 194 8.26 -12.21 -16.69
C ARG A 194 6.98 -13.02 -16.76
N VAL A 195 6.22 -13.00 -15.67
CA VAL A 195 4.87 -13.53 -15.61
C VAL A 195 3.91 -12.39 -15.36
N ARG A 196 2.86 -12.29 -16.19
CA ARG A 196 1.79 -11.29 -16.07
C ARG A 196 0.51 -11.96 -15.57
N PHE A 197 -0.09 -11.34 -14.58
CA PHE A 197 -1.35 -11.76 -13.99
C PHE A 197 -2.48 -10.86 -14.48
N TRP A 198 -3.64 -11.45 -14.71
CA TRP A 198 -4.86 -10.74 -15.09
C TRP A 198 -5.98 -11.06 -14.11
N GLY A 199 -6.64 -10.03 -13.59
CA GLY A 199 -7.86 -10.14 -12.80
C GLY A 199 -9.12 -9.97 -13.67
N VAL A 200 -10.25 -10.46 -13.18
CA VAL A 200 -11.59 -10.26 -13.78
C VAL A 200 -11.89 -8.77 -14.05
N ASP A 201 -11.35 -7.88 -13.23
CA ASP A 201 -11.56 -6.43 -13.29
C ASP A 201 -10.58 -5.72 -14.25
N ASN A 202 -9.92 -6.47 -15.15
CA ASN A 202 -8.85 -6.02 -16.03
C ASN A 202 -7.65 -5.40 -15.30
N TYR A 203 -7.49 -5.67 -14.01
CA TYR A 203 -6.24 -5.36 -13.33
C TYR A 203 -5.13 -6.28 -13.84
N THR A 204 -3.96 -5.72 -14.09
CA THR A 204 -2.78 -6.50 -14.44
C THR A 204 -1.59 -6.15 -13.57
N ASP A 205 -0.78 -7.14 -13.28
CA ASP A 205 0.54 -6.91 -12.69
C ASP A 205 1.55 -7.94 -13.21
N THR A 206 2.83 -7.66 -13.01
CA THR A 206 3.93 -8.51 -13.46
C THR A 206 4.98 -8.71 -12.38
N ILE A 207 5.55 -9.91 -12.38
CA ILE A 207 6.73 -10.27 -11.58
C ILE A 207 7.80 -10.92 -12.48
N PRO A 208 9.09 -10.90 -12.09
CA PRO A 208 10.11 -11.71 -12.76
C PRO A 208 9.75 -13.19 -12.78
N LEU A 209 10.12 -13.92 -13.84
CA LEU A 209 9.90 -15.36 -13.92
C LEU A 209 10.58 -16.10 -12.77
N GLU A 210 11.78 -15.66 -12.36
CA GLU A 210 12.49 -16.21 -11.20
C GLU A 210 11.64 -16.15 -9.92
N LYS A 211 11.06 -14.98 -9.62
CA LYS A 211 10.13 -14.82 -8.48
C LYS A 211 8.89 -15.71 -8.61
N ALA A 212 8.36 -15.83 -9.83
CA ALA A 212 7.21 -16.69 -10.10
C ALA A 212 7.51 -18.18 -9.87
N MET A 213 8.76 -18.57 -10.08
CA MET A 213 9.27 -19.92 -9.86
C MET A 213 9.71 -20.16 -8.42
N GLU A 214 9.63 -19.20 -7.49
CA GLU A 214 9.89 -19.47 -6.07
C GLU A 214 8.84 -20.40 -5.47
N PRO A 215 9.20 -21.26 -4.49
CA PRO A 215 8.26 -22.21 -3.91
C PRO A 215 7.19 -21.52 -3.04
N THR A 216 7.41 -20.24 -2.70
CA THR A 216 6.57 -19.42 -1.83
C THR A 216 5.54 -18.57 -2.58
N THR A 217 5.62 -18.51 -3.92
CA THR A 217 4.64 -17.80 -4.75
C THR A 217 3.46 -18.73 -5.04
N LEU A 218 2.24 -18.32 -4.66
CA LEU A 218 1.07 -19.20 -4.65
C LEU A 218 -0.09 -18.63 -5.47
N VAL A 219 -0.81 -19.51 -6.16
CA VAL A 219 -2.21 -19.26 -6.53
C VAL A 219 -3.10 -19.77 -5.40
N ALA A 220 -3.52 -18.85 -4.53
CA ALA A 220 -4.32 -19.13 -3.35
C ALA A 220 -5.82 -19.14 -3.66
N TYR A 221 -6.56 -20.06 -3.05
CA TYR A 221 -8.02 -20.17 -3.13
C TYR A 221 -8.71 -20.22 -1.75
N GLU A 222 -7.93 -20.30 -0.68
CA GLU A 222 -8.38 -20.29 0.72
C GLU A 222 -7.55 -19.30 1.55
N MET A 223 -8.18 -18.68 2.54
CA MET A 223 -7.60 -17.68 3.45
C MET A 223 -8.12 -17.91 4.86
N ASN A 224 -7.21 -18.16 5.79
CA ASN A 224 -7.49 -18.48 7.20
C ASN A 224 -8.45 -19.66 7.35
N GLY A 225 -8.22 -20.73 6.58
CA GLY A 225 -8.97 -21.99 6.66
C GLY A 225 -10.38 -21.95 6.05
N VAL A 226 -10.78 -20.85 5.42
CA VAL A 226 -12.06 -20.73 4.71
C VAL A 226 -11.84 -20.33 3.25
N PRO A 227 -12.80 -20.58 2.34
CA PRO A 227 -12.73 -20.07 0.98
C PRO A 227 -12.47 -18.56 0.98
N LEU A 228 -11.69 -18.08 0.01
CA LEU A 228 -11.39 -16.65 -0.10
C LEU A 228 -12.67 -15.80 0.01
N PRO A 229 -12.72 -14.79 0.89
CA PRO A 229 -13.82 -13.84 0.85
C PRO A 229 -13.82 -13.12 -0.50
N HIS A 230 -15.02 -12.79 -1.02
CA HIS A 230 -15.15 -12.18 -2.35
C HIS A 230 -14.25 -10.96 -2.56
N ARG A 231 -14.14 -10.07 -1.57
CA ARG A 231 -13.34 -8.83 -1.66
C ARG A 231 -11.83 -9.07 -1.64
N HIS A 232 -11.41 -10.22 -1.14
CA HIS A 232 -10.02 -10.66 -1.11
C HIS A 232 -9.65 -11.55 -2.29
N GLY A 233 -10.51 -11.66 -3.32
CA GLY A 233 -10.15 -12.22 -4.61
C GLY A 233 -10.75 -13.58 -4.95
N TYR A 234 -11.86 -13.98 -4.33
CA TYR A 234 -12.56 -15.22 -4.69
C TYR A 234 -12.81 -15.36 -6.21
N PRO A 235 -12.55 -16.51 -6.84
CA PRO A 235 -12.19 -17.78 -6.21
C PRO A 235 -10.69 -18.01 -6.06
N ALA A 236 -9.85 -17.23 -6.75
CA ALA A 236 -8.40 -17.39 -6.72
C ALA A 236 -7.67 -16.04 -6.82
N ARG A 237 -6.55 -15.92 -6.12
CA ARG A 237 -5.63 -14.78 -6.18
C ARG A 237 -4.19 -15.24 -6.22
N ILE A 238 -3.28 -14.39 -6.70
CA ILE A 238 -1.85 -14.62 -6.53
C ILE A 238 -1.36 -14.05 -5.18
N ILE A 239 -0.47 -14.78 -4.52
CA ILE A 239 0.31 -14.38 -3.35
C ILE A 239 1.79 -14.37 -3.75
N VAL A 240 2.44 -13.21 -3.64
CA VAL A 240 3.84 -12.96 -4.03
C VAL A 240 4.61 -12.38 -2.83
N PRO A 241 5.15 -13.22 -1.94
CA PRO A 241 5.87 -12.74 -0.74
C PRO A 241 7.01 -11.76 -1.07
N GLY A 242 7.29 -10.82 -0.17
CA GLY A 242 8.33 -9.79 -0.36
C GLY A 242 7.93 -8.61 -1.25
N TYR A 243 6.81 -8.68 -1.94
CA TYR A 243 6.31 -7.59 -2.80
C TYR A 243 5.10 -6.88 -2.20
N PHE A 244 4.93 -5.60 -2.53
CA PHE A 244 3.77 -4.80 -2.14
C PHE A 244 2.46 -5.35 -2.73
N GLY A 245 1.36 -5.00 -2.07
CA GLY A 245 0.02 -5.57 -2.23
C GLY A 245 -0.54 -5.54 -3.66
N GLU A 246 -0.13 -4.59 -4.49
CA GLU A 246 -0.50 -4.49 -5.90
C GLU A 246 -0.06 -5.70 -6.72
N LYS A 247 1.03 -6.38 -6.35
CA LYS A 247 1.49 -7.60 -7.02
C LYS A 247 0.61 -8.81 -6.75
N HIS A 248 -0.22 -8.74 -5.71
CA HIS A 248 -1.09 -9.83 -5.25
C HIS A 248 -2.46 -9.77 -5.95
N VAL A 249 -2.45 -9.86 -7.28
CA VAL A 249 -3.65 -9.79 -8.15
C VAL A 249 -4.80 -10.65 -7.63
N LYS A 250 -5.94 -10.00 -7.40
CA LYS A 250 -7.21 -10.60 -6.96
C LYS A 250 -8.05 -11.02 -8.17
N TRP A 251 -8.97 -11.96 -7.96
CA TRP A 251 -9.90 -12.44 -8.99
C TRP A 251 -9.16 -12.93 -10.23
N LEU A 252 -8.08 -13.70 -10.02
CA LEU A 252 -7.15 -14.13 -11.06
C LEU A 252 -7.87 -14.97 -12.13
N THR A 253 -7.64 -14.68 -13.39
CA THR A 253 -8.20 -15.43 -14.54
C THR A 253 -7.16 -15.85 -15.55
N ARG A 254 -6.01 -15.16 -15.63
CA ARG A 254 -4.95 -15.51 -16.59
C ARG A 254 -3.56 -15.25 -16.05
N ILE A 255 -2.66 -16.16 -16.37
CA ILE A 255 -1.22 -16.13 -16.11
C ILE A 255 -0.52 -16.21 -17.46
N GLU A 256 0.04 -15.10 -17.91
CA GLU A 256 0.70 -14.98 -19.21
C GLU A 256 2.22 -14.94 -19.00
N VAL A 257 2.93 -15.93 -19.52
CA VAL A 257 4.39 -15.93 -19.55
C VAL A 257 4.86 -15.02 -20.69
N SER A 258 5.73 -14.07 -20.40
CA SER A 258 6.06 -12.95 -21.29
C SER A 258 7.54 -12.58 -21.29
N ARG A 259 7.93 -11.73 -22.24
CA ARG A 259 9.27 -11.12 -22.30
C ARG A 259 9.44 -10.04 -21.24
N GLU A 260 10.66 -9.51 -21.12
CA GLU A 260 11.06 -8.50 -20.13
C GLU A 260 10.26 -7.19 -20.18
N ASN A 261 9.67 -6.83 -21.32
CA ASN A 261 9.00 -5.55 -21.51
C ASN A 261 7.57 -5.49 -20.95
N ALA A 262 7.09 -6.59 -20.35
CA ALA A 262 5.74 -6.67 -19.79
C ALA A 262 5.59 -5.85 -18.51
N LYS A 263 4.65 -4.88 -18.54
CA LYS A 263 4.36 -3.98 -17.42
C LYS A 263 2.98 -4.21 -16.81
N GLY A 264 2.91 -4.02 -15.49
CA GLY A 264 1.66 -4.00 -14.73
C GLY A 264 0.90 -2.68 -14.83
N PHE A 265 -0.34 -2.66 -14.35
CA PHE A 265 -1.24 -1.50 -14.37
C PHE A 265 -0.61 -0.27 -13.71
N TYR A 266 -0.08 -0.38 -12.50
CA TYR A 266 0.54 0.76 -11.80
C TYR A 266 1.94 1.09 -12.32
N GLU A 267 2.70 0.09 -12.77
CA GLU A 267 4.02 0.32 -13.38
C GLU A 267 3.91 1.19 -14.65
N THR A 268 2.88 1.00 -15.47
CA THR A 268 2.62 1.86 -16.65
C THR A 268 2.29 3.32 -16.27
N GLN A 269 1.94 3.57 -15.01
CA GLN A 269 1.65 4.90 -14.45
C GLN A 269 2.84 5.52 -13.73
N GLY A 270 3.98 4.82 -13.66
CA GLY A 270 5.21 5.30 -13.04
C GLY A 270 5.44 4.86 -11.59
N TRP A 271 4.68 3.88 -11.08
CA TRP A 271 4.96 3.27 -9.78
C TRP A 271 6.13 2.29 -9.84
N GLY A 272 6.88 2.14 -8.73
CA GLY A 272 8.17 1.44 -8.66
C GLY A 272 9.33 2.42 -8.33
N PRO A 273 10.63 2.11 -8.54
CA PRO A 273 11.34 0.85 -8.71
C PRO A 273 10.63 -0.46 -9.00
N ASP A 274 10.49 -1.29 -8.01
CA ASP A 274 10.65 -2.74 -8.09
C ASP A 274 9.59 -3.46 -7.24
N PHE A 275 8.82 -2.65 -6.50
CA PHE A 275 7.70 -3.05 -5.68
C PHE A 275 8.07 -4.00 -4.53
N ILE A 276 9.34 -4.03 -4.14
CA ILE A 276 9.82 -4.79 -2.99
C ILE A 276 9.46 -4.04 -1.71
N THR A 277 8.95 -4.77 -0.73
CA THR A 277 8.60 -4.19 0.57
C THR A 277 9.86 -3.87 1.37
N PRO A 278 10.02 -2.62 1.86
CA PRO A 278 11.11 -2.28 2.78
C PRO A 278 10.84 -2.88 4.16
N ILE A 279 11.87 -2.87 5.01
CA ILE A 279 11.71 -3.19 6.44
C ILE A 279 10.77 -2.16 7.07
N ARG A 280 9.75 -2.65 7.77
CA ARG A 280 8.77 -1.81 8.47
C ARG A 280 8.61 -2.26 9.91
N SER A 281 8.39 -1.30 10.79
CA SER A 281 7.96 -1.53 12.15
C SER A 281 7.02 -0.42 12.60
N ARG A 282 6.08 -0.77 13.47
CA ARG A 282 5.04 0.13 13.99
C ARG A 282 4.78 -0.19 15.45
N ILE A 283 4.46 0.86 16.21
CA ILE A 283 4.03 0.79 17.61
C ILE A 283 2.50 0.80 17.59
N ASP A 284 1.89 -0.22 18.16
CA ASP A 284 0.43 -0.41 18.22
C ASP A 284 -0.15 -0.10 19.61
N ALA A 285 0.67 -0.18 20.65
CA ALA A 285 0.35 0.33 21.97
C ALA A 285 1.63 0.85 22.65
N PRO A 286 1.55 1.94 23.42
CA PRO A 286 0.38 2.80 23.60
C PRO A 286 0.03 3.62 22.35
N ASP A 287 -1.15 4.24 22.35
CA ASP A 287 -1.57 5.12 21.25
C ASP A 287 -0.74 6.41 21.27
N HIS A 288 -0.57 7.04 20.10
CA HIS A 288 -0.02 8.39 19.99
C HIS A 288 -0.83 9.37 20.87
N GLU A 289 -0.13 10.27 21.58
CA GLU A 289 -0.68 11.24 22.55
C GLU A 289 -1.29 10.60 23.81
N SER A 290 -0.92 9.36 24.15
CA SER A 290 -1.35 8.73 25.42
C SER A 290 -0.79 9.44 26.65
N TRP A 291 -1.60 9.49 27.72
CA TRP A 291 -1.24 10.11 29.00
C TRP A 291 -1.06 9.06 30.10
N PHE A 292 0.02 9.21 30.87
CA PHE A 292 0.34 8.39 32.04
C PHE A 292 0.64 9.31 33.24
N SER A 293 0.39 8.84 34.47
CA SER A 293 0.74 9.55 35.70
C SER A 293 1.62 8.65 36.55
N LEU A 294 2.82 9.11 36.91
CA LEU A 294 3.79 8.35 37.70
C LEU A 294 3.18 7.86 39.01
N GLY A 295 2.45 8.72 39.73
CA GLY A 295 1.76 8.35 40.97
C GLY A 295 0.63 7.32 40.81
N LYS A 296 0.19 7.03 39.58
CA LYS A 296 -0.87 6.05 39.28
C LYS A 296 -0.37 4.80 38.54
N LEU A 297 0.90 4.76 38.14
CA LEU A 297 1.45 3.58 37.48
C LEU A 297 1.56 2.43 38.50
N SER A 298 0.89 1.32 38.20
CA SER A 298 0.99 0.08 38.99
C SER A 298 2.14 -0.83 38.54
N GLY A 299 2.94 -0.39 37.56
CA GLY A 299 4.04 -1.14 36.96
C GLY A 299 4.53 -0.48 35.67
N PRO A 300 5.46 -1.13 34.94
CA PRO A 300 5.91 -0.68 33.63
C PRO A 300 4.77 -0.56 32.62
N ILE A 301 4.90 0.37 31.69
CA ILE A 301 4.02 0.54 30.54
C ILE A 301 4.43 -0.48 29.48
N GLU A 302 3.51 -1.35 29.06
CA GLU A 302 3.73 -2.23 27.91
C GLU A 302 3.73 -1.41 26.62
N VAL A 303 4.81 -1.55 25.85
CA VAL A 303 4.93 -1.02 24.49
C VAL A 303 5.04 -2.20 23.54
N LYS A 304 4.19 -2.26 22.52
CA LYS A 304 4.15 -3.38 21.58
C LYS A 304 3.76 -2.96 20.18
N GLY A 305 4.01 -3.84 19.22
CA GLY A 305 3.55 -3.66 17.85
C GLY A 305 4.06 -4.73 16.91
N ILE A 306 4.24 -4.36 15.64
CA ILE A 306 4.64 -5.26 14.56
C ILE A 306 5.96 -4.85 13.93
N ALA A 307 6.65 -5.83 13.35
CA ALA A 307 7.78 -5.65 12.44
C ALA A 307 7.60 -6.57 11.23
N TYR A 308 7.99 -6.13 10.03
CA TYR A 308 7.83 -6.88 8.79
C TYR A 308 9.02 -6.61 7.85
N GLY A 309 9.68 -7.68 7.42
CA GLY A 309 10.87 -7.63 6.57
C GLY A 309 10.63 -8.08 5.13
N GLY A 310 9.37 -8.14 4.66
CA GLY A 310 9.08 -8.74 3.36
C GLY A 310 9.09 -10.26 3.43
N ASP A 311 9.97 -10.87 2.65
CA ASP A 311 10.25 -12.31 2.63
C ASP A 311 11.60 -12.67 3.29
N ARG A 312 12.18 -11.73 4.04
CA ARG A 312 13.48 -11.86 4.72
C ARG A 312 13.36 -12.10 6.23
N GLY A 313 12.14 -12.18 6.77
CA GLY A 313 11.91 -12.31 8.22
C GLY A 313 12.34 -11.10 9.05
N ILE A 314 12.23 -11.22 10.37
CA ILE A 314 12.69 -10.22 11.34
C ILE A 314 13.56 -10.91 12.38
N SER A 315 14.79 -10.44 12.55
CA SER A 315 15.72 -10.95 13.55
C SER A 315 15.72 -10.12 14.84
N ARG A 316 15.41 -8.82 14.74
CA ARG A 316 15.43 -7.90 15.90
C ARG A 316 14.39 -6.79 15.78
N ALA A 317 13.84 -6.37 16.92
CA ALA A 317 13.07 -5.15 17.07
C ALA A 317 13.65 -4.33 18.22
N GLU A 318 13.83 -3.03 18.03
CA GLU A 318 14.45 -2.14 19.02
C GLU A 318 13.59 -0.90 19.23
N LEU A 319 13.48 -0.48 20.49
CA LEU A 319 12.75 0.70 20.91
C LEU A 319 13.71 1.74 21.48
N SER A 320 13.46 2.98 21.11
CA SER A 320 14.05 4.15 21.74
C SER A 320 12.97 4.92 22.50
N PHE A 321 13.31 5.39 23.69
CA PHE A 321 12.46 6.23 24.54
C PHE A 321 12.96 7.68 24.62
N ASP A 322 13.98 8.03 23.84
CA ASP A 322 14.67 9.32 23.86
C ASP A 322 14.83 9.91 22.44
N ASN A 323 13.85 9.64 21.56
CA ASN A 323 13.82 10.08 20.16
C ASN A 323 14.99 9.57 19.31
N GLY A 324 15.41 8.32 19.52
CA GLY A 324 16.40 7.61 18.71
C GLY A 324 17.86 7.78 19.15
N LYS A 325 18.12 8.32 20.36
CA LYS A 325 19.50 8.50 20.85
C LYS A 325 20.07 7.20 21.45
N SER A 326 19.24 6.44 22.16
CA SER A 326 19.55 5.11 22.68
C SER A 326 18.47 4.11 22.28
N TRP A 327 18.88 2.85 22.14
CA TRP A 327 18.05 1.75 21.68
C TRP A 327 18.09 0.60 22.67
N ARG A 328 16.96 -0.07 22.84
CA ARG A 328 16.81 -1.24 23.68
C ARG A 328 16.05 -2.32 22.93
N ASP A 329 16.50 -3.56 23.03
CA ASP A 329 15.82 -4.69 22.42
C ASP A 329 14.40 -4.87 22.97
N ALA A 330 13.49 -5.23 22.07
CA ALA A 330 12.16 -5.74 22.39
C ALA A 330 12.13 -7.26 22.22
N GLU A 331 11.29 -7.90 23.03
CA GLU A 331 10.99 -9.32 22.92
C GLU A 331 10.10 -9.55 21.70
N ILE A 332 10.55 -10.37 20.74
CA ILE A 332 9.70 -10.91 19.69
C ILE A 332 8.96 -12.12 20.27
N TYR A 333 7.71 -11.93 20.70
CA TYR A 333 6.90 -12.98 21.33
C TYR A 333 6.12 -13.82 20.32
N TYR A 334 6.04 -13.35 19.07
CA TYR A 334 5.51 -14.11 17.95
C TYR A 334 6.37 -13.87 16.72
N SER A 335 6.96 -14.95 16.20
CA SER A 335 7.65 -14.95 14.90
C SER A 335 6.76 -15.65 13.87
N GLY A 336 6.39 -14.92 12.82
CA GLY A 336 5.64 -15.46 11.69
C GLY A 336 6.50 -16.21 10.67
N GLY A 337 7.79 -16.40 10.95
CA GLY A 337 8.78 -16.86 9.98
C GLY A 337 9.15 -15.78 8.97
N ASP A 338 9.74 -16.18 7.84
CA ASP A 338 10.37 -15.24 6.91
C ASP A 338 9.38 -14.42 6.08
N LEU A 339 8.19 -14.96 5.85
CA LEU A 339 7.19 -14.40 4.92
C LEU A 339 6.11 -13.56 5.60
N ALA A 340 6.15 -13.45 6.93
CA ALA A 340 5.12 -12.80 7.71
C ALA A 340 5.71 -11.86 8.75
N TRP A 341 4.87 -10.97 9.27
CA TRP A 341 5.28 -10.09 10.35
C TRP A 341 5.69 -10.86 11.62
N SER A 342 6.43 -10.16 12.46
CA SER A 342 6.68 -10.54 13.84
C SER A 342 5.97 -9.56 14.76
N LEU A 343 5.46 -10.07 15.89
CA LEU A 343 4.92 -9.22 16.95
C LEU A 343 5.96 -9.09 18.05
N TRP A 344 6.18 -7.87 18.50
CA TRP A 344 7.17 -7.55 19.52
C TRP A 344 6.53 -6.79 20.69
N LYS A 345 7.15 -6.89 21.86
CA LYS A 345 6.78 -6.14 23.06
C LYS A 345 8.00 -5.78 23.92
N THR A 346 7.88 -4.73 24.73
CA THR A 346 8.88 -4.33 25.72
C THR A 346 8.19 -3.59 26.86
N GLU A 347 8.81 -3.60 28.04
CA GLU A 347 8.30 -2.91 29.23
C GLU A 347 9.06 -1.62 29.49
N TRP A 348 8.36 -0.50 29.55
CA TRP A 348 8.96 0.82 29.73
C TRP A 348 8.47 1.49 31.00
N LEU A 349 9.40 1.88 31.87
CA LEU A 349 9.10 2.71 33.03
C LEU A 349 9.70 4.12 32.79
N PRO A 350 8.87 5.17 32.67
CA PRO A 350 9.38 6.53 32.54
C PRO A 350 10.14 6.95 33.80
N SER A 351 11.31 7.57 33.62
CA SER A 351 12.18 8.00 34.71
C SER A 351 11.73 9.29 35.39
N ALA A 352 10.94 10.12 34.71
CA ALA A 352 10.44 11.40 35.22
C ALA A 352 9.14 11.79 34.50
N ALA A 353 8.47 12.81 35.02
CA ALA A 353 7.40 13.47 34.30
C ALA A 353 7.99 14.22 33.09
N GLY A 354 7.28 14.21 31.97
CA GLY A 354 7.70 14.85 30.73
C GLY A 354 7.08 14.21 29.49
N ASP A 355 7.42 14.79 28.35
CA ASP A 355 7.04 14.31 27.04
C ASP A 355 8.11 13.36 26.50
N TYR A 356 7.69 12.19 26.02
CA TYR A 356 8.57 11.16 25.49
C TYR A 356 8.22 10.85 24.03
N ILE A 357 9.23 10.86 23.16
CA ILE A 357 9.08 10.40 21.78
C ILE A 357 9.63 8.97 21.70
N LEU A 358 8.72 8.02 21.56
CA LEU A 358 9.04 6.61 21.40
C LEU A 358 9.26 6.33 19.92
N VAL A 359 10.32 5.61 19.59
CA VAL A 359 10.70 5.28 18.21
C VAL A 359 10.96 3.79 18.11
N VAL A 360 10.47 3.14 17.05
CA VAL A 360 10.76 1.73 16.76
C VAL A 360 11.58 1.60 15.48
N ARG A 361 12.50 0.63 15.48
CA ARG A 361 13.15 0.10 14.27
C ARG A 361 13.22 -1.43 14.35
N ALA A 362 13.42 -2.07 13.20
CA ALA A 362 13.65 -3.50 13.12
C ALA A 362 14.92 -3.83 12.32
N THR A 363 15.42 -5.04 12.50
CA THR A 363 16.46 -5.67 11.68
C THR A 363 15.87 -6.92 11.05
N ASP A 364 16.03 -7.10 9.73
CA ASP A 364 15.51 -8.28 9.05
C ASP A 364 16.40 -9.52 9.27
N GLY A 365 16.02 -10.66 8.71
CA GLY A 365 16.78 -11.91 8.85
C GLY A 365 18.11 -11.93 8.10
N GLU A 366 18.33 -11.00 7.17
CA GLU A 366 19.60 -10.85 6.44
C GLU A 366 20.58 -9.95 7.19
N GLY A 367 20.12 -9.25 8.23
CA GLY A 367 20.94 -8.39 9.09
C GLY A 367 20.84 -6.90 8.74
N ASP A 368 20.03 -6.54 7.75
CA ASP A 368 19.81 -5.15 7.36
C ASP A 368 18.93 -4.46 8.40
N VAL A 369 19.35 -3.25 8.81
CA VAL A 369 18.61 -2.43 9.76
C VAL A 369 17.66 -1.52 9.01
N GLN A 370 16.45 -1.33 9.53
CA GLN A 370 15.50 -0.38 8.98
C GLN A 370 16.11 1.03 8.91
N GLU A 371 16.01 1.66 7.75
CA GLU A 371 16.54 3.01 7.51
C GLU A 371 15.45 3.98 7.02
N TRP A 372 15.78 5.27 7.03
CA TRP A 372 14.99 6.31 6.39
C TRP A 372 15.71 6.78 5.12
N GLU A 373 15.01 6.68 3.99
CA GLU A 373 15.49 7.20 2.71
C GLU A 373 14.83 8.55 2.44
N ALA A 374 15.59 9.63 2.58
CA ALA A 374 15.08 11.00 2.45
C ALA A 374 14.56 11.32 1.03
N ASP A 375 15.24 10.82 0.00
CA ASP A 375 14.97 11.12 -1.41
C ASP A 375 14.15 10.04 -2.12
N ARG A 376 13.47 9.17 -1.36
CA ARG A 376 12.67 8.08 -1.93
C ARG A 376 11.48 8.64 -2.72
N SER A 377 11.27 8.10 -3.92
CA SER A 377 10.13 8.50 -4.76
C SER A 377 8.80 8.20 -4.05
N PRO A 378 7.80 9.10 -4.15
CA PRO A 378 6.48 8.89 -3.55
C PRO A 378 5.74 7.67 -4.13
N PHE A 379 6.20 7.14 -5.27
CA PHE A 379 5.63 5.96 -5.91
C PHE A 379 6.38 4.65 -5.58
N SER A 380 7.35 4.69 -4.67
CA SER A 380 8.15 3.52 -4.24
C SER A 380 7.81 3.05 -2.82
N GLY A 381 6.74 3.59 -2.24
CA GLY A 381 6.38 3.40 -0.84
C GLY A 381 7.26 4.19 0.12
N VAL A 382 6.83 4.32 1.36
CA VAL A 382 7.53 5.10 2.40
C VAL A 382 8.56 4.20 3.12
N THR A 383 9.65 4.78 3.63
CA THR A 383 10.63 4.16 4.58
C THR A 383 10.73 4.99 5.86
N GLY A 384 11.61 4.63 6.79
CA GLY A 384 11.83 5.37 8.04
C GLY A 384 11.13 4.78 9.26
N PHE A 385 11.20 5.49 10.38
CA PHE A 385 10.83 5.00 11.71
C PHE A 385 9.46 5.49 12.15
N HIS A 386 8.60 4.59 12.64
CA HIS A 386 7.38 5.01 13.31
C HIS A 386 7.71 5.65 14.67
N LYS A 387 7.07 6.78 14.96
CA LYS A 387 7.26 7.55 16.19
C LYS A 387 5.93 7.87 16.83
N ILE A 388 5.84 7.76 18.15
CA ILE A 388 4.70 8.24 18.93
C ILE A 388 5.16 9.21 20.02
N LEU A 389 4.31 10.19 20.34
CA LEU A 389 4.46 11.05 21.51
C LEU A 389 3.62 10.45 22.63
N VAL A 390 4.15 10.43 23.84
CA VAL A 390 3.41 10.09 25.06
C VAL A 390 3.73 11.09 26.15
N HIS A 391 2.75 11.39 27.00
CA HIS A 391 2.85 12.37 28.07
C HIS A 391 2.87 11.67 29.42
N VAL A 392 3.85 12.00 30.24
CA VAL A 392 3.97 11.48 31.61
C VAL A 392 3.84 12.64 32.59
N THR A 393 2.80 12.62 33.41
CA THR A 393 2.63 13.57 34.51
C THR A 393 3.21 12.99 35.79
N ALA A 394 3.44 13.87 36.77
CA ALA A 394 3.74 13.45 38.13
C ALA A 394 2.63 12.53 38.70
#